data_AF-A0A151JC25-F1
#
_entry.id   AF-A0A151JC25-F1
#
_cell.length_a   1.000
_cell.length_b   1.000
_cell.length_c   1.000
_cell.angle_alpha   90.00
_cell.angle_beta   90.00
_cell.angle_gamma   90.00
#
_symmetry.space_group_name_H-M   'P 1'
#
loop_
_entity.id
_entity.type
_entity.pdbx_description
1 polymer ?
#
loop_
_entity_poly.entity_id
_entity_poly.type
_entity_poly.pdbx_seq_one_letter_code
_entity_poly.pdbx_strand_id
1 'polypeptide(L)'
;MQRNGGQEEHVKERVERAMAIMGQVWGIGKRRFGRDWKRRMWLFDKLVWSVLGYGAEIWGWKERERVESLQDRYIKWVLGVDRGTPGYMVREEIQREKMRVRAGKRAWAFEERLRVGRGGELARLCWEEMGGRGRRGEKLEGWGGEREKFFGDRGVDIGRWRGGGEEGEGIWKELRDKDVELQKGERWESIRGTRYNKWYGWIKGEGVPEYLKKGWGEGRWRRMARFRLGNEVREGRYWKGEEERCCRLCGNEEETWEYVWDGCRTWRTETGGGWQEGGVRILGEEGEGEEWMREVEEERRRGGRVGRGGWTREKIRGPGV
;
A
#
# COMPACT_ATOMS: atom_id res chain seq x y z
N MET A 1 -24.69 32.24 3.91
CA MET A 1 -23.30 31.91 3.54
C MET A 1 -23.22 30.44 3.19
N GLN A 2 -23.02 30.11 1.92
CA GLN A 2 -22.79 28.73 1.49
C GLN A 2 -21.52 28.21 2.16
N ARG A 3 -21.63 27.08 2.88
CA ARG A 3 -20.48 26.36 3.45
C ARG A 3 -19.69 25.77 2.27
N ASN A 4 -18.77 26.54 1.71
CA ASN A 4 -17.87 26.09 0.64
C ASN A 4 -17.01 24.93 1.15
N GLY A 5 -17.40 23.68 0.90
CA GLY A 5 -16.53 22.50 0.68
C GLY A 5 -15.49 22.06 1.73
N GLY A 6 -15.22 22.85 2.76
CA GLY A 6 -14.21 22.61 3.79
C GLY A 6 -12.79 22.31 3.25
N GLN A 7 -11.98 21.72 4.13
CA GLN A 7 -10.66 21.18 3.78
C GLN A 7 -10.74 20.03 2.77
N GLU A 8 -11.90 19.34 2.69
CA GLU A 8 -12.07 18.15 1.86
C GLU A 8 -12.16 18.47 0.36
N GLU A 9 -12.90 19.51 -0.04
CA GLU A 9 -12.92 19.96 -1.43
C GLU A 9 -11.54 20.47 -1.87
N HIS A 10 -10.81 21.16 -0.99
CA HIS A 10 -9.43 21.56 -1.27
C HIS A 10 -8.53 20.35 -1.55
N VAL A 11 -8.55 19.34 -0.66
CA VAL A 11 -7.75 18.12 -0.82
C VAL A 11 -8.16 17.37 -2.09
N LYS A 12 -9.46 17.32 -2.41
CA LYS A 12 -9.98 16.69 -3.63
C LYS A 12 -9.44 17.37 -4.90
N GLU A 13 -9.51 18.70 -4.97
CA GLU A 13 -8.94 19.46 -6.09
C GLU A 13 -7.43 19.18 -6.25
N ARG A 14 -6.68 19.12 -5.14
CA ARG A 14 -5.26 18.77 -5.17
C ARG A 14 -5.01 17.34 -5.65
N VAL A 15 -5.84 16.38 -5.23
CA VAL A 15 -5.76 14.98 -5.68
C VAL A 15 -6.01 14.88 -7.19
N GLU A 16 -6.98 15.61 -7.73
CA GLU A 16 -7.28 15.63 -9.16
C GLU A 16 -6.09 16.19 -9.96
N ARG A 17 -5.54 17.34 -9.55
CA ARG A 17 -4.35 17.93 -10.18
C ARG A 17 -3.13 17.01 -10.08
N ALA A 18 -2.91 16.42 -8.91
CA ALA A 18 -1.81 15.50 -8.68
C ALA A 18 -1.94 14.23 -9.54
N MET A 19 -3.16 13.75 -9.79
CA MET A 19 -3.42 12.60 -10.65
C MET A 19 -3.00 12.87 -12.10
N ALA A 20 -3.27 14.07 -12.62
CA ALA A 20 -2.82 14.47 -13.95
C ALA A 20 -1.28 14.49 -14.05
N ILE A 21 -0.62 15.11 -13.07
CA ILE A 21 0.86 15.17 -13.00
C ILE A 21 1.45 13.77 -12.85
N MET A 22 0.84 12.92 -12.02
CA MET A 22 1.29 11.55 -11.78
C MET A 22 1.39 10.73 -13.08
N GLY A 23 0.48 10.93 -14.04
CA GLY A 23 0.57 10.30 -15.36
C GLY A 23 1.82 10.71 -16.14
N GLN A 24 2.17 11.99 -16.12
CA GLN A 24 3.39 12.51 -16.74
C GLN A 24 4.65 12.00 -16.03
N VAL A 25 4.66 12.06 -14.70
CA VAL A 25 5.75 11.57 -13.84
C VAL A 25 6.00 10.08 -14.06
N TRP A 26 4.92 9.31 -14.19
CA TRP A 26 4.99 7.90 -14.55
C TRP A 26 5.69 7.68 -15.89
N GLY A 27 5.28 8.42 -16.93
CA GLY A 27 5.92 8.36 -18.25
C GLY A 27 7.41 8.70 -18.22
N ILE A 28 7.80 9.75 -17.49
CA ILE A 28 9.21 10.14 -17.30
C ILE A 28 9.98 9.02 -16.57
N GLY A 29 9.41 8.51 -15.48
CA GLY A 29 10.01 7.46 -14.67
C GLY A 29 10.20 6.16 -15.46
N LYS A 30 9.25 5.79 -16.33
CA LYS A 30 9.38 4.62 -17.20
C LYS A 30 10.51 4.77 -18.22
N ARG A 31 10.65 5.93 -18.84
CA ARG A 31 11.70 6.19 -19.84
C ARG A 31 13.10 6.30 -19.24
N ARG A 32 13.24 6.98 -18.10
CA ARG A 32 14.55 7.26 -17.49
C ARG A 32 14.99 6.27 -16.43
N PHE A 33 14.04 5.68 -15.70
CA PHE A 33 14.29 4.82 -14.54
C PHE A 33 13.55 3.47 -14.68
N GLY A 34 13.67 2.87 -15.87
CA GLY A 34 13.12 1.55 -16.22
C GLY A 34 13.36 0.47 -15.14
N ARG A 35 14.59 0.41 -14.64
CA ARG A 35 15.09 -0.65 -13.75
C ARG A 35 15.16 -0.23 -12.27
N ASP A 36 14.85 1.02 -11.95
CA ASP A 36 15.04 1.57 -10.61
C ASP A 36 13.72 2.09 -10.05
N TRP A 37 13.06 1.23 -9.27
CA TRP A 37 11.79 1.54 -8.63
C TRP A 37 11.94 2.58 -7.52
N LYS A 38 13.09 2.62 -6.82
CA LYS A 38 13.36 3.60 -5.77
C LYS A 38 13.40 5.00 -6.38
N ARG A 39 14.04 5.17 -7.53
CA ARG A 39 14.04 6.45 -8.27
C ARG A 39 12.65 6.85 -8.77
N ARG A 40 11.79 5.90 -9.14
CA ARG A 40 10.38 6.19 -9.47
C ARG A 40 9.62 6.72 -8.26
N MET A 41 9.76 6.06 -7.11
CA MET A 41 9.17 6.55 -5.86
C MET A 41 9.73 7.91 -5.45
N TRP A 42 11.01 8.16 -5.69
CA TRP A 42 11.62 9.47 -5.47
C TRP A 42 11.03 10.56 -6.37
N LEU A 43 10.75 10.27 -7.65
CA LEU A 43 10.07 11.22 -8.54
C LEU A 43 8.67 11.56 -8.04
N PHE A 44 7.91 10.57 -7.57
CA PHE A 44 6.63 10.80 -6.93
C PHE A 44 6.78 11.74 -5.73
N ASP A 45 7.79 11.51 -4.90
CA ASP A 45 8.07 12.29 -3.70
C ASP A 45 8.46 13.75 -3.96
N LYS A 46 9.05 14.03 -5.12
CA LYS A 46 9.46 15.38 -5.49
C LYS A 46 8.38 16.12 -6.27
N LEU A 47 7.68 15.44 -7.18
CA LEU A 47 6.82 16.09 -8.16
C LEU A 47 5.33 15.98 -7.83
N VAL A 48 4.89 14.84 -7.31
CA VAL A 48 3.46 14.62 -7.00
C VAL A 48 3.16 15.14 -5.60
N TRP A 49 4.05 14.87 -4.64
CA TRP A 49 3.89 15.36 -3.28
C TRP A 49 3.96 16.89 -3.16
N SER A 50 4.71 17.59 -4.02
CA SER A 50 4.75 19.06 -3.98
C SER A 50 3.37 19.68 -4.21
N VAL A 51 2.57 19.09 -5.11
CA VAL A 51 1.19 19.52 -5.39
C VAL A 51 0.22 19.00 -4.35
N LEU A 52 0.32 17.73 -3.98
CA LEU A 52 -0.58 17.13 -2.97
C LEU A 52 -0.42 17.80 -1.61
N GLY A 53 0.81 18.02 -1.18
CA GLY A 53 1.14 18.55 0.14
C GLY A 53 0.85 20.04 0.30
N TYR A 54 0.35 20.73 -0.72
CA TYR A 54 -0.05 22.13 -0.59
C TYR A 54 -1.15 22.26 0.47
N GLY A 55 -0.92 23.13 1.46
CA GLY A 55 -1.83 23.31 2.60
C GLY A 55 -1.80 22.18 3.62
N ALA A 56 -0.87 21.21 3.52
CA ALA A 56 -0.74 20.13 4.51
C ALA A 56 -0.39 20.67 5.89
N GLU A 57 0.07 21.92 5.99
CA GLU A 57 0.17 22.68 7.23
C GLU A 57 -1.16 22.68 8.03
N ILE A 58 -2.29 22.70 7.32
CA ILE A 58 -3.63 22.89 7.87
C ILE A 58 -4.49 21.63 7.77
N TRP A 59 -4.29 20.72 6.82
CA TRP A 59 -5.08 19.48 6.76
C TRP A 59 -4.27 18.22 7.14
N GLY A 60 -2.97 18.34 7.37
CA GLY A 60 -2.04 17.22 7.49
C GLY A 60 -2.13 16.38 8.77
N TRP A 61 -2.96 16.77 9.75
CA TRP A 61 -3.16 15.99 10.98
C TRP A 61 -4.11 14.80 10.81
N LYS A 62 -4.93 14.79 9.75
CA LYS A 62 -5.89 13.69 9.50
C LYS A 62 -5.48 12.86 8.28
N GLU A 63 -5.68 11.54 8.38
CA GLU A 63 -5.58 10.65 7.23
C GLU A 63 -6.66 10.99 6.19
N ARG A 64 -6.24 11.16 4.94
CA ARG A 64 -7.16 11.43 3.82
C ARG A 64 -7.12 10.26 2.86
N GLU A 65 -8.17 9.44 2.85
CA GLU A 65 -8.24 8.21 2.04
C GLU A 65 -7.93 8.44 0.56
N ARG A 66 -8.41 9.56 -0.02
CA ARG A 66 -8.14 9.93 -1.42
C ARG A 66 -6.66 10.18 -1.70
N VAL A 67 -5.92 10.73 -0.74
CA VAL A 67 -4.48 10.98 -0.84
C VAL A 67 -3.73 9.65 -0.76
N GLU A 68 -4.09 8.80 0.20
CA GLU A 68 -3.48 7.47 0.37
C GLU A 68 -3.75 6.56 -0.84
N SER A 69 -4.96 6.60 -1.37
CA SER A 69 -5.36 5.86 -2.58
C SER A 69 -4.56 6.25 -3.82
N LEU A 70 -4.14 7.52 -3.91
CA LEU A 70 -3.28 7.99 -5.00
C LEU A 70 -1.86 7.43 -4.85
N GLN A 71 -1.31 7.41 -3.63
CA GLN A 71 -0.02 6.76 -3.34
C GLN A 71 -0.09 5.27 -3.70
N ASP A 72 -1.12 4.56 -3.24
CA ASP A 72 -1.32 3.15 -3.54
C ASP A 72 -1.41 2.88 -5.03
N ARG A 73 -2.13 3.72 -5.77
CA ARG A 73 -2.23 3.62 -7.23
C ARG A 73 -0.85 3.75 -7.88
N TYR A 74 -0.03 4.69 -7.44
CA TYR A 74 1.33 4.86 -7.97
C TYR A 74 2.20 3.64 -7.67
N ILE A 75 2.17 3.12 -6.44
CA ILE A 75 2.92 1.93 -6.02
C ILE A 75 2.50 0.73 -6.88
N LYS A 76 1.20 0.54 -7.09
CA LYS A 76 0.68 -0.53 -7.96
C LYS A 76 1.22 -0.43 -9.38
N TRP A 77 1.30 0.78 -9.96
CA TRP A 77 1.91 0.99 -11.28
C TRP A 77 3.39 0.62 -11.27
N VAL A 78 4.13 1.06 -10.26
CA VAL A 78 5.57 0.76 -10.08
C VAL A 78 5.80 -0.75 -10.07
N LEU A 79 5.10 -1.48 -9.20
CA LEU A 79 5.19 -2.94 -9.04
C LEU A 79 4.53 -3.73 -10.19
N GLY A 80 3.71 -3.11 -11.02
CA GLY A 80 3.02 -3.77 -12.13
C GLY A 80 1.90 -4.72 -11.68
N VAL A 81 1.33 -4.49 -10.50
CA VAL A 81 0.21 -5.27 -9.96
C VAL A 81 -1.14 -4.66 -10.34
N ASP A 82 -2.20 -5.46 -10.21
CA ASP A 82 -3.53 -5.06 -10.64
C ASP A 82 -4.11 -3.95 -9.73
N ARG A 83 -5.05 -3.17 -10.28
CA ARG A 83 -5.71 -2.08 -9.54
C ARG A 83 -6.40 -2.58 -8.25
N GLY A 84 -6.92 -3.81 -8.30
CA GLY A 84 -7.62 -4.46 -7.19
C GLY A 84 -6.72 -5.01 -6.09
N THR A 85 -5.39 -5.05 -6.26
CA THR A 85 -4.48 -5.49 -5.19
C THR A 85 -4.62 -4.58 -3.97
N PRO A 86 -4.78 -5.10 -2.74
CA PRO A 86 -4.96 -4.27 -1.56
C PRO A 86 -3.79 -3.32 -1.28
N GLY A 87 -4.11 -2.07 -0.89
CA GLY A 87 -3.13 -1.00 -0.63
C GLY A 87 -2.14 -1.33 0.50
N TYR A 88 -2.62 -1.97 1.56
CA TYR A 88 -1.79 -2.37 2.70
C TYR A 88 -0.69 -3.37 2.30
N MET A 89 -0.97 -4.30 1.38
CA MET A 89 0.02 -5.29 0.93
C MET A 89 1.11 -4.63 0.09
N VAL A 90 0.72 -3.78 -0.87
CA VAL A 90 1.72 -3.10 -1.72
C VAL A 90 2.59 -2.15 -0.91
N ARG A 91 2.03 -1.46 0.10
CA ARG A 91 2.80 -0.63 1.03
C ARG A 91 3.74 -1.48 1.88
N GLU A 92 3.31 -2.64 2.35
CA GLU A 92 4.19 -3.57 3.09
C GLU A 92 5.34 -4.10 2.21
N GLU A 93 5.08 -4.43 0.95
CA GLU A 93 6.11 -4.99 0.05
C GLU A 93 7.26 -4.02 -0.20
N ILE A 94 6.96 -2.72 -0.37
CA ILE A 94 7.99 -1.68 -0.58
C ILE A 94 8.38 -0.93 0.71
N GLN A 95 7.85 -1.34 1.87
CA GLN A 95 8.01 -0.68 3.17
C GLN A 95 7.73 0.82 3.13
N ARG A 96 6.51 1.14 2.70
CA ARG A 96 6.08 2.52 2.49
C ARG A 96 5.02 2.95 3.48
N GLU A 97 5.34 4.04 4.19
CA GLU A 97 4.43 4.73 5.11
C GLU A 97 3.31 5.46 4.36
N LYS A 98 2.17 5.63 5.03
CA LYS A 98 1.08 6.50 4.57
C LYS A 98 1.57 7.94 4.41
N MET A 99 0.98 8.66 3.46
CA MET A 99 1.29 10.08 3.20
C MET A 99 0.97 10.98 4.39
N ARG A 100 0.04 10.58 5.26
CA ARG A 100 -0.23 11.23 6.55
C ARG A 100 1.04 11.54 7.34
N VAL A 101 2.02 10.64 7.41
CA VAL A 101 3.26 10.87 8.19
C VAL A 101 3.99 12.13 7.70
N ARG A 102 4.07 12.29 6.38
CA ARG A 102 4.72 13.46 5.76
C ARG A 102 3.87 14.72 5.87
N ALA A 103 2.56 14.59 5.76
CA ALA A 103 1.63 15.70 5.94
C ALA A 103 1.71 16.22 7.38
N GLY A 104 1.68 15.33 8.36
CA GLY A 104 1.88 15.62 9.78
C GLY A 104 3.22 16.29 10.05
N LYS A 105 4.31 15.84 9.41
CA LYS A 105 5.62 16.51 9.55
C LYS A 105 5.57 17.97 9.09
N ARG A 106 4.85 18.25 8.00
CA ARG A 106 4.69 19.62 7.47
C ARG A 106 3.81 20.47 8.39
N ALA A 107 2.72 19.90 8.90
CA ALA A 107 1.86 20.53 9.89
C ALA A 107 2.62 20.88 11.18
N TRP A 108 3.39 19.92 11.70
CA TRP A 108 4.28 20.12 12.84
C TRP A 108 5.28 21.25 12.59
N ALA A 109 6.03 21.20 11.49
CA ALA A 109 7.03 22.21 11.17
C ALA A 109 6.42 23.61 10.96
N PHE A 110 5.16 23.69 10.55
CA PHE A 110 4.45 24.96 10.48
C PHE A 110 4.11 25.50 11.87
N GLU A 111 3.54 24.69 12.74
CA GLU A 111 3.24 25.13 14.11
C GLU A 111 4.50 25.46 14.91
N GLU A 112 5.57 24.69 14.73
CA GLU A 112 6.86 24.97 15.36
C GLU A 112 7.42 26.33 14.90
N ARG A 113 7.29 26.67 13.61
CA ARG A 113 7.65 28.00 13.09
C ARG A 113 6.80 29.12 13.72
N LEU A 114 5.52 28.89 13.96
CA LEU A 114 4.65 29.84 14.65
C LEU A 114 5.09 30.02 16.11
N ARG A 115 5.44 28.92 16.78
CA ARG A 115 5.94 28.90 18.17
C ARG A 115 7.20 29.73 18.35
N VAL A 116 8.19 29.61 17.45
CA VAL A 116 9.44 30.41 17.49
C VAL A 116 9.29 31.82 16.89
N GLY A 117 8.07 32.26 16.57
CA GLY A 117 7.81 33.61 16.06
C GLY A 117 8.29 33.88 14.63
N ARG A 118 8.62 32.84 13.86
CA ARG A 118 9.09 32.95 12.45
C ARG A 118 7.97 32.84 11.42
N GLY A 119 6.71 32.81 11.85
CA GLY A 119 5.54 32.76 10.98
C GLY A 119 4.77 34.07 10.93
N GLY A 120 3.72 34.11 10.10
CA GLY A 120 2.86 35.30 9.97
C GLY A 120 2.09 35.58 11.27
N GLU A 121 1.99 36.87 11.61
CA GLU A 121 1.36 37.34 12.85
C GLU A 121 -0.08 36.86 13.01
N LEU A 122 -0.88 36.94 11.94
CA LEU A 122 -2.26 36.42 11.94
C LEU A 122 -2.33 34.92 12.23
N ALA A 123 -1.46 34.12 11.61
CA ALA A 123 -1.43 32.68 11.84
C ALA A 123 -0.99 32.35 13.28
N ARG A 124 -0.09 33.17 13.86
CA ARG A 124 0.35 33.02 15.25
C ARG A 124 -0.77 33.30 16.22
N LEU A 125 -1.49 34.42 16.04
CA LEU A 125 -2.66 34.78 16.85
C LEU A 125 -3.75 33.71 16.78
N CYS A 126 -4.05 33.18 15.58
CA CYS A 126 -4.99 32.07 15.44
C CYS A 126 -4.53 30.82 16.21
N TRP A 127 -3.24 30.49 16.15
CA TRP A 127 -2.68 29.33 16.85
C TRP A 127 -2.67 29.51 18.38
N GLU A 128 -2.36 30.71 18.87
CA GLU A 128 -2.44 31.07 20.30
C GLU A 128 -3.88 30.98 20.83
N GLU A 129 -4.85 31.52 20.09
CA GLU A 129 -6.27 31.48 20.45
C GLU A 129 -6.78 30.04 20.53
N MET A 130 -6.46 29.20 19.54
CA MET A 130 -6.78 27.77 19.59
C MET A 130 -6.13 27.07 20.78
N GLY A 131 -4.88 27.42 21.11
CA GLY A 131 -4.22 26.93 22.32
C GLY A 131 -4.95 27.35 23.59
N GLY A 132 -5.46 28.58 23.63
CA GLY A 132 -6.30 29.10 24.71
C GLY A 132 -7.60 28.32 24.88
N ARG A 133 -8.31 28.05 23.78
CA ARG A 133 -9.55 27.25 23.76
C ARG A 133 -9.33 25.82 24.24
N GLY A 134 -8.25 25.17 23.79
CA GLY A 134 -7.86 23.84 24.27
C GLY A 134 -7.61 23.79 25.78
N ARG A 135 -6.95 24.82 26.35
CA ARG A 135 -6.75 24.92 27.81
C ARG A 135 -8.06 25.05 28.60
N ARG A 136 -9.07 25.67 27.99
CA ARG A 136 -10.41 25.82 28.59
C ARG A 136 -11.28 24.57 28.42
N GLY A 137 -10.74 23.49 27.85
CA GLY A 137 -11.49 22.27 27.57
C GLY A 137 -12.58 22.47 26.51
N GLU A 138 -12.50 23.53 25.71
CA GLU A 138 -13.45 23.78 24.66
C GLU A 138 -13.22 22.81 23.50
N LYS A 139 -14.31 22.23 22.99
CA LYS A 139 -14.25 21.35 21.81
C LYS A 139 -13.73 22.13 20.61
N LEU A 140 -12.58 21.71 20.08
CA LEU A 140 -12.03 22.24 18.84
C LEU A 140 -12.67 21.52 17.65
N GLU A 141 -13.14 22.29 16.66
CA GLU A 141 -13.68 21.77 15.41
C GLU A 141 -12.69 21.93 14.24
N GLY A 142 -12.89 21.13 13.19
CA GLY A 142 -12.04 21.15 12.00
C GLY A 142 -10.59 20.80 12.32
N TRP A 143 -9.66 21.62 11.82
CA TRP A 143 -8.21 21.41 11.97
C TRP A 143 -7.75 21.22 13.42
N GLY A 144 -8.27 22.03 14.35
CA GLY A 144 -7.87 21.98 15.76
C GLY A 144 -8.26 20.67 16.44
N GLY A 145 -9.44 20.13 16.13
CA GLY A 145 -9.88 18.83 16.64
C GLY A 145 -9.16 17.65 15.98
N GLU A 146 -8.88 17.74 14.67
CA GLU A 146 -8.07 16.74 13.97
C GLU A 146 -6.65 16.63 14.56
N ARG A 147 -6.07 17.78 14.91
CA ARG A 147 -4.79 17.89 15.59
C ARG A 147 -4.83 17.24 16.98
N GLU A 148 -5.80 17.59 17.81
CA GLU A 148 -5.93 17.01 19.16
C GLU A 148 -6.08 15.49 19.11
N LYS A 149 -6.92 14.99 18.20
CA LYS A 149 -7.08 13.56 17.96
C LYS A 149 -5.76 12.90 17.49
N PHE A 150 -5.00 13.56 16.62
CA PHE A 150 -3.72 13.02 16.14
C PHE A 150 -2.73 12.75 17.29
N PHE A 151 -2.63 13.66 18.26
CA PHE A 151 -1.79 13.48 19.45
C PHE A 151 -2.38 12.44 20.41
N GLY A 152 -3.69 12.51 20.65
CA GLY A 152 -4.41 11.59 21.52
C GLY A 152 -4.32 10.13 21.08
N ASP A 153 -4.55 9.85 19.79
CA ASP A 153 -4.45 8.51 19.20
C ASP A 153 -3.03 7.91 19.33
N ARG A 154 -2.00 8.75 19.55
CA ARG A 154 -0.59 8.35 19.72
C ARG A 154 -0.14 8.41 21.19
N GLY A 155 -1.05 8.72 22.12
CA GLY A 155 -0.73 8.83 23.54
C GLY A 155 0.43 9.80 23.82
N VAL A 156 0.52 10.91 23.06
CA VAL A 156 1.50 11.97 23.29
C VAL A 156 0.76 13.19 23.83
N ASP A 157 1.15 13.65 25.02
CA ASP A 157 0.56 14.84 25.59
C ASP A 157 0.98 16.10 24.81
N ILE A 158 -0.03 16.87 24.43
CA ILE A 158 0.12 18.12 23.70
C ILE A 158 0.68 19.25 24.57
N GLY A 159 0.50 19.14 25.90
CA GLY A 159 1.02 20.06 26.90
C GLY A 159 2.55 20.03 26.98
N ARG A 160 3.14 18.83 26.95
CA ARG A 160 4.61 18.63 26.92
C ARG A 160 5.30 19.43 25.82
N TRP A 161 4.73 19.46 24.62
CA TRP A 161 5.28 20.23 23.51
C TRP A 161 5.19 21.76 23.71
N ARG A 162 4.15 22.25 24.38
CA ARG A 162 3.96 23.70 24.61
C ARG A 162 4.80 24.24 25.77
N GLY A 163 5.35 23.38 26.63
CA GLY A 163 6.12 23.74 27.83
C GLY A 163 7.48 24.42 27.56
N GLY A 164 7.98 24.38 26.33
CA GLY A 164 9.21 25.07 25.92
C GLY A 164 10.49 24.27 26.23
N GLY A 165 11.31 24.02 25.20
CA GLY A 165 12.62 23.38 25.27
C GLY A 165 13.18 23.05 23.87
N GLU A 166 14.42 22.56 23.79
CA GLU A 166 15.03 21.98 22.57
C GLU A 166 14.39 20.63 22.15
N GLU A 167 13.38 20.16 22.89
CA GLU A 167 12.73 18.85 22.74
C GLU A 167 11.81 18.72 21.50
N GLY A 168 11.59 19.78 20.73
CA GLY A 168 10.63 19.77 19.62
C GLY A 168 10.90 18.71 18.54
N GLU A 169 12.16 18.50 18.16
CA GLU A 169 12.52 17.42 17.22
C GLU A 169 12.34 16.03 17.84
N GLY A 170 12.60 15.88 19.15
CA GLY A 170 12.40 14.65 19.91
C GLY A 170 10.92 14.25 19.97
N ILE A 171 10.03 15.21 20.22
CA ILE A 171 8.58 14.96 20.29
C ILE A 171 8.04 14.56 18.91
N TRP A 172 8.47 15.23 17.83
CA TRP A 172 8.07 14.81 16.49
C TRP A 172 8.58 13.40 16.16
N LYS A 173 9.81 13.07 16.57
CA LYS A 173 10.35 11.72 16.38
C LYS A 173 9.51 10.68 17.12
N GLU A 174 9.15 10.94 18.39
CA GLU A 174 8.28 10.06 19.16
C GLU A 174 6.89 9.88 18.49
N LEU A 175 6.26 10.98 18.07
CA LEU A 175 4.99 10.96 17.35
C LEU A 175 5.07 10.15 16.05
N ARG A 176 6.14 10.36 15.28
CA ARG A 176 6.37 9.66 14.02
C ARG A 176 6.56 8.17 14.28
N ASP A 177 7.40 7.79 15.23
CA ASP A 177 7.73 6.39 15.49
C ASP A 177 6.48 5.64 15.96
N LYS A 178 5.68 6.22 16.87
CA LYS A 178 4.36 5.69 17.25
C LYS A 178 3.40 5.60 16.08
N ASP A 179 3.36 6.59 15.19
CA ASP A 179 2.51 6.54 13.99
C ASP A 179 2.90 5.41 13.04
N VAL A 180 4.20 5.19 12.84
CA VAL A 180 4.74 4.12 12.01
C VAL A 180 4.44 2.76 12.61
N GLU A 181 4.56 2.62 13.92
CA GLU A 181 4.23 1.39 14.64
C GLU A 181 2.74 1.03 14.52
N LEU A 182 1.84 1.99 14.80
CA LEU A 182 0.40 1.82 14.62
C LEU A 182 0.05 1.41 13.18
N GLN A 183 0.64 2.08 12.19
CA GLN A 183 0.45 1.73 10.78
C GLN A 183 1.00 0.34 10.42
N LYS A 184 2.11 -0.09 11.03
CA LYS A 184 2.63 -1.46 10.83
C LYS A 184 1.64 -2.47 11.44
N GLY A 185 1.14 -2.21 12.65
CA GLY A 185 0.11 -3.04 13.30
C GLY A 185 -1.16 -3.22 12.47
N GLU A 186 -1.80 -2.11 12.08
CA GLU A 186 -3.01 -2.10 11.25
C GLU A 186 -2.83 -2.89 9.94
N ARG A 187 -1.66 -2.74 9.29
CA ARG A 187 -1.34 -3.46 8.05
C ARG A 187 -1.20 -4.95 8.28
N TRP A 188 -0.48 -5.36 9.32
CA TRP A 188 -0.26 -6.78 9.60
C TRP A 188 -1.52 -7.49 10.11
N GLU A 189 -2.38 -6.80 10.85
CA GLU A 189 -3.72 -7.29 11.17
C GLU A 189 -4.56 -7.53 9.90
N SER A 190 -4.55 -6.55 8.98
CA SER A 190 -5.23 -6.67 7.68
C SER A 190 -4.65 -7.80 6.82
N ILE A 191 -3.33 -8.00 6.83
CA ILE A 191 -2.65 -9.08 6.11
C ILE A 191 -3.04 -10.45 6.67
N ARG A 192 -3.07 -10.60 8.00
CA ARG A 192 -3.45 -11.87 8.65
C ARG A 192 -4.92 -12.22 8.41
N GLY A 193 -5.79 -11.22 8.31
CA GLY A 193 -7.22 -11.40 8.07
C GLY A 193 -7.63 -11.49 6.59
N THR A 194 -6.70 -11.37 5.64
CA THR A 194 -7.07 -11.23 4.22
C THR A 194 -7.44 -12.56 3.56
N ARG A 195 -8.56 -12.56 2.82
CA ARG A 195 -8.92 -13.64 1.89
C ARG A 195 -8.29 -13.47 0.51
N TYR A 196 -7.61 -12.35 0.25
CA TYR A 196 -7.04 -12.05 -1.07
C TYR A 196 -5.80 -12.90 -1.39
N ASN A 197 -4.93 -13.08 -0.40
CA ASN A 197 -3.71 -13.89 -0.53
C ASN A 197 -3.27 -14.37 0.86
N LYS A 198 -3.63 -15.62 1.18
CA LYS A 198 -3.30 -16.27 2.46
C LYS A 198 -1.80 -16.50 2.66
N TRP A 199 -1.04 -16.60 1.57
CA TRP A 199 0.41 -16.90 1.61
C TRP A 199 1.26 -15.69 1.97
N TYR A 200 0.78 -14.46 1.66
CA TYR A 200 1.58 -13.25 1.81
C TYR A 200 2.15 -13.07 3.23
N GLY A 201 1.34 -13.34 4.27
CA GLY A 201 1.78 -13.22 5.66
C GLY A 201 2.91 -14.18 6.06
N TRP A 202 3.03 -15.32 5.37
CA TRP A 202 4.07 -16.33 5.63
C TRP A 202 5.36 -16.05 4.86
N ILE A 203 5.25 -15.51 3.65
CA ILE A 203 6.39 -15.25 2.75
C ILE A 203 7.01 -13.85 2.96
N LYS A 204 6.28 -12.96 3.64
CA LYS A 204 6.71 -11.58 3.83
C LYS A 204 7.60 -11.47 5.06
N GLY A 205 8.89 -11.19 4.83
CA GLY A 205 9.84 -10.88 5.89
C GLY A 205 9.84 -9.40 6.29
N GLU A 206 10.75 -9.06 7.20
CA GLU A 206 10.95 -7.67 7.62
C GLU A 206 11.69 -6.86 6.56
N GLY A 207 11.25 -5.62 6.33
CA GLY A 207 11.94 -4.73 5.42
C GLY A 207 11.55 -4.92 3.95
N VAL A 208 12.35 -4.37 3.04
CA VAL A 208 12.10 -4.49 1.59
C VAL A 208 12.71 -5.82 1.10
N PRO A 209 11.95 -6.68 0.38
CA PRO A 209 12.47 -7.95 -0.13
C PRO A 209 13.70 -7.78 -1.02
N GLU A 210 14.61 -8.75 -0.98
CA GLU A 210 15.88 -8.69 -1.71
C GLU A 210 15.72 -8.67 -3.23
N TYR A 211 14.73 -9.34 -3.81
CA TYR A 211 14.48 -9.30 -5.26
C TYR A 211 14.28 -7.87 -5.79
N LEU A 212 13.77 -6.94 -4.97
CA LEU A 212 13.63 -5.52 -5.30
C LEU A 212 14.95 -4.75 -5.26
N LYS A 213 15.98 -5.29 -4.62
CA LYS A 213 17.30 -4.67 -4.47
C LYS A 213 18.32 -5.21 -5.49
N LYS A 214 18.06 -6.35 -6.12
CA LYS A 214 18.96 -7.03 -7.08
C LYS A 214 19.16 -6.34 -8.45
N GLY A 215 18.58 -5.16 -8.67
CA GLY A 215 18.75 -4.41 -9.93
C GLY A 215 18.15 -5.10 -11.16
N TRP A 216 17.20 -6.02 -10.96
CA TRP A 216 16.60 -6.81 -12.01
C TRP A 216 15.86 -5.96 -13.05
N GLY A 217 15.85 -6.44 -14.30
CA GLY A 217 15.13 -5.81 -15.41
C GLY A 217 13.62 -5.76 -15.16
N GLU A 218 12.92 -4.79 -15.78
CA GLU A 218 11.59 -4.40 -15.30
C GLU A 218 10.55 -5.54 -15.27
N GLY A 219 10.56 -6.41 -16.28
CA GLY A 219 9.66 -7.55 -16.32
C GLY A 219 9.89 -8.54 -15.18
N ARG A 220 11.15 -8.72 -14.77
CA ARG A 220 11.58 -9.77 -13.83
C ARG A 220 11.10 -9.50 -12.39
N TRP A 221 11.38 -8.31 -11.85
CA TRP A 221 10.88 -7.95 -10.50
C TRP A 221 9.36 -7.74 -10.48
N ARG A 222 8.75 -7.29 -11.57
CA ARG A 222 7.28 -7.21 -11.67
C ARG A 222 6.63 -8.59 -11.63
N ARG A 223 7.20 -9.58 -12.33
CA ARG A 223 6.76 -10.98 -12.24
C ARG A 223 6.76 -11.44 -10.79
N MET A 224 7.91 -11.30 -10.10
CA MET A 224 8.00 -11.62 -8.66
C MET A 224 6.93 -10.92 -7.83
N ALA A 225 6.78 -9.60 -7.99
CA ALA A 225 5.79 -8.82 -7.23
C ALA A 225 4.36 -9.32 -7.47
N ARG A 226 3.98 -9.62 -8.72
CA ARG A 226 2.64 -10.11 -9.07
C ARG A 226 2.35 -11.48 -8.45
N PHE A 227 3.32 -12.39 -8.46
CA PHE A 227 3.15 -13.71 -7.83
C PHE A 227 3.06 -13.58 -6.31
N ARG A 228 4.01 -12.86 -5.68
CA ARG A 228 4.05 -12.65 -4.23
C ARG A 228 2.79 -11.96 -3.70
N LEU A 229 2.27 -10.98 -4.44
CA LEU A 229 1.09 -10.22 -4.03
C LEU A 229 -0.24 -10.89 -4.41
N GLY A 230 -0.23 -12.06 -5.05
CA GLY A 230 -1.45 -12.84 -5.32
C GLY A 230 -2.20 -12.45 -6.60
N ASN A 231 -1.57 -11.67 -7.49
CA ASN A 231 -2.15 -11.31 -8.79
C ASN A 231 -2.21 -12.49 -9.77
N GLU A 232 -1.36 -13.49 -9.56
CA GLU A 232 -1.17 -14.61 -10.49
C GLU A 232 -1.87 -15.91 -10.10
N VAL A 233 -2.82 -15.84 -9.16
CA VAL A 233 -3.81 -16.89 -8.85
C VAL A 233 -5.22 -16.30 -8.81
N ARG A 234 -6.24 -17.15 -8.96
CA ARG A 234 -7.65 -16.70 -8.99
C ARG A 234 -8.37 -16.87 -7.64
N GLU A 235 -7.76 -17.57 -6.69
CA GLU A 235 -8.23 -17.71 -5.30
C GLU A 235 -8.66 -16.36 -4.68
N GLY A 236 -7.85 -15.31 -4.86
CA GLY A 236 -8.13 -13.97 -4.34
C GLY A 236 -9.34 -13.26 -4.96
N ARG A 237 -9.99 -13.84 -5.97
CA ARG A 237 -11.16 -13.29 -6.69
C ARG A 237 -12.46 -13.92 -6.19
N TYR A 238 -12.59 -14.08 -4.88
CA TYR A 238 -13.70 -14.78 -4.21
C TYR A 238 -15.11 -14.26 -4.53
N TRP A 239 -15.24 -13.05 -5.09
CA TRP A 239 -16.51 -12.48 -5.55
C TRP A 239 -16.93 -12.94 -6.97
N LYS A 240 -16.09 -13.70 -7.66
CA LYS A 240 -16.38 -14.26 -8.99
C LYS A 240 -16.95 -15.66 -8.88
N GLY A 241 -17.70 -16.07 -9.91
CA GLY A 241 -18.21 -17.43 -10.05
C GLY A 241 -17.10 -18.47 -10.16
N GLU A 242 -17.42 -19.73 -9.87
CA GLU A 242 -16.46 -20.85 -9.84
C GLU A 242 -15.74 -21.04 -11.18
N GLU A 243 -16.47 -21.00 -12.30
CA GLU A 243 -15.88 -21.12 -13.64
C GLU A 243 -14.84 -20.04 -13.94
N GLU A 244 -15.07 -18.81 -13.47
CA GLU A 244 -14.11 -17.71 -13.62
C GLU A 244 -12.89 -17.86 -12.74
N ARG A 245 -12.95 -18.71 -11.70
CA ARG A 245 -11.85 -19.03 -10.80
C ARG A 245 -11.09 -20.31 -11.20
N CYS A 246 -11.57 -21.06 -12.19
CA CYS A 246 -10.88 -22.24 -12.70
C CYS A 246 -9.47 -21.94 -13.22
N CYS A 247 -8.59 -22.92 -13.07
CA CYS A 247 -7.19 -22.91 -13.46
C CYS A 247 -7.01 -22.54 -14.94
N ARG A 248 -6.26 -21.47 -15.21
CA ARG A 248 -5.92 -21.02 -16.57
C ARG A 248 -5.14 -22.04 -17.41
N LEU A 249 -4.56 -23.07 -16.80
CA LEU A 249 -3.74 -24.06 -17.49
C LEU A 249 -4.55 -25.29 -17.94
N CYS A 250 -5.47 -25.79 -17.12
CA CYS A 250 -6.24 -27.01 -17.40
C CYS A 250 -7.78 -26.82 -17.38
N GLY A 251 -8.29 -25.80 -16.68
CA GLY A 251 -9.72 -25.53 -16.53
C GLY A 251 -10.48 -26.37 -15.50
N ASN A 252 -9.84 -27.27 -14.76
CA ASN A 252 -10.54 -28.30 -13.98
C ASN A 252 -10.93 -27.88 -12.55
N GLU A 253 -10.01 -27.28 -11.80
CA GLU A 253 -10.23 -26.85 -10.40
C GLU A 253 -9.93 -25.37 -10.21
N GLU A 254 -10.29 -24.83 -9.04
CA GLU A 254 -9.97 -23.46 -8.64
C GLU A 254 -8.45 -23.19 -8.71
N GLU A 255 -8.07 -22.06 -9.30
CA GLU A 255 -6.66 -21.70 -9.46
C GLU A 255 -6.06 -21.18 -8.14
N THR A 256 -5.58 -22.11 -7.33
CA THR A 256 -4.70 -21.89 -6.17
C THR A 256 -3.25 -22.20 -6.52
N TRP A 257 -2.29 -21.76 -5.71
CA TRP A 257 -0.90 -22.13 -5.96
C TRP A 257 -0.64 -23.61 -5.69
N GLU A 258 -1.28 -24.15 -4.66
CA GLU A 258 -1.32 -25.57 -4.34
C GLU A 258 -1.79 -26.38 -5.55
N TYR A 259 -2.89 -25.99 -6.18
CA TYR A 259 -3.37 -26.68 -7.37
C TYR A 259 -2.45 -26.48 -8.57
N VAL A 260 -1.97 -25.26 -8.82
CA VAL A 260 -1.07 -25.01 -9.96
C VAL A 260 0.22 -25.82 -9.84
N TRP A 261 0.76 -25.98 -8.63
CA TRP A 261 2.02 -26.69 -8.35
C TRP A 261 1.84 -28.22 -8.26
N ASP A 262 0.88 -28.70 -7.45
CA ASP A 262 0.72 -30.12 -7.13
C ASP A 262 -0.31 -30.83 -8.05
N GLY A 263 -1.38 -30.12 -8.45
CA GLY A 263 -2.57 -30.74 -9.04
C GLY A 263 -2.77 -30.54 -10.55
N CYS A 264 -2.24 -29.45 -11.12
CA CYS A 264 -2.50 -29.08 -12.51
C CYS A 264 -1.53 -29.74 -13.49
N ARG A 265 -0.24 -29.68 -13.17
CA ARG A 265 0.84 -30.28 -13.96
C ARG A 265 1.91 -30.81 -13.03
N THR A 266 2.60 -31.86 -13.45
CA THR A 266 3.81 -32.31 -12.77
C THR A 266 4.93 -31.33 -13.08
N TRP A 267 5.03 -30.25 -12.31
CA TRP A 267 6.21 -29.38 -12.33
C TRP A 267 7.35 -30.18 -11.71
N ARG A 268 8.27 -30.68 -12.55
CA ARG A 268 9.46 -31.36 -12.05
C ARG A 268 10.33 -30.33 -11.35
N THR A 269 10.51 -30.47 -10.05
CA THR A 269 11.68 -29.93 -9.38
C THR A 269 12.53 -31.07 -8.87
N GLU A 270 13.84 -30.84 -8.77
CA GLU A 270 14.79 -31.75 -8.12
C GLU A 270 14.47 -31.96 -6.62
N THR A 271 13.59 -31.14 -6.06
CA THR A 271 13.11 -31.20 -4.67
C THR A 271 11.70 -31.77 -4.64
N GLY A 272 11.55 -33.07 -4.43
CA GLY A 272 10.26 -33.78 -4.36
C GLY A 272 9.38 -33.43 -3.14
N GLY A 273 8.98 -32.17 -2.99
CA GLY A 273 8.09 -31.67 -1.94
C GLY A 273 6.91 -30.86 -2.49
N GLY A 274 5.79 -30.82 -1.75
CA GLY A 274 4.56 -30.13 -2.15
C GLY A 274 4.65 -28.61 -2.05
N TRP A 275 3.60 -27.88 -2.48
CA TRP A 275 3.61 -26.40 -2.47
C TRP A 275 3.84 -25.80 -1.07
N GLN A 276 3.41 -26.47 0.00
CA GLN A 276 3.62 -25.96 1.36
C GLN A 276 5.10 -25.89 1.75
N GLU A 277 5.93 -26.80 1.22
CA GLU A 277 7.38 -26.84 1.45
C GLU A 277 8.13 -25.95 0.44
N GLY A 278 7.72 -25.97 -0.83
CA GLY A 278 8.36 -25.21 -1.91
C GLY A 278 7.96 -23.74 -1.99
N GLY A 279 6.71 -23.42 -1.64
CA GLY A 279 6.06 -22.12 -1.89
C GLY A 279 6.72 -20.95 -1.18
N VAL A 280 7.20 -21.15 0.05
CA VAL A 280 7.94 -20.11 0.81
C VAL A 280 9.26 -19.76 0.13
N ARG A 281 9.95 -20.74 -0.44
CA ARG A 281 11.19 -20.53 -1.19
C ARG A 281 10.92 -19.88 -2.55
N ILE A 282 9.94 -20.41 -3.29
CA ILE A 282 9.56 -19.94 -4.64
C ILE A 282 9.10 -18.48 -4.59
N LEU A 283 8.18 -18.19 -3.68
CA LEU A 283 7.69 -16.84 -3.45
C LEU A 283 8.59 -16.06 -2.49
N GLY A 284 9.77 -16.56 -2.14
CA GLY A 284 10.66 -15.99 -1.13
C GLY A 284 11.24 -14.63 -1.48
N GLU A 285 11.93 -14.00 -0.52
CA GLU A 285 12.44 -12.64 -0.69
C GLU A 285 13.59 -12.54 -1.70
N GLU A 286 14.33 -13.63 -1.89
CA GLU A 286 15.48 -13.71 -2.81
C GLU A 286 15.08 -13.80 -4.30
N GLY A 287 13.84 -14.22 -4.59
CA GLY A 287 13.37 -14.42 -5.96
C GLY A 287 13.86 -15.70 -6.64
N GLU A 288 14.19 -16.74 -5.87
CA GLU A 288 14.61 -18.05 -6.39
C GLU A 288 13.56 -18.69 -7.33
N GLY A 289 12.27 -18.42 -7.09
CA GLY A 289 11.19 -18.95 -7.93
C GLY A 289 10.98 -18.24 -9.27
N GLU A 290 11.77 -17.22 -9.63
CA GLU A 290 11.48 -16.40 -10.82
C GLU A 290 11.47 -17.21 -12.13
N GLU A 291 12.33 -18.22 -12.25
CA GLU A 291 12.38 -19.08 -13.44
C GLU A 291 11.10 -19.92 -13.58
N TRP A 292 10.65 -20.54 -12.49
CA TRP A 292 9.38 -21.26 -12.46
C TRP A 292 8.19 -20.34 -12.79
N MET A 293 8.17 -19.12 -12.23
CA MET A 293 7.13 -18.13 -12.54
C MET A 293 7.11 -17.75 -14.02
N ARG A 294 8.28 -17.70 -14.66
CA ARG A 294 8.40 -17.44 -16.10
C ARG A 294 7.82 -18.59 -16.92
N GLU A 295 8.13 -19.82 -16.54
CA GLU A 295 7.60 -21.03 -17.18
C GLU A 295 6.06 -21.08 -17.10
N VAL A 296 5.50 -20.80 -15.91
CA VAL A 296 4.05 -20.71 -15.70
C VAL A 296 3.40 -19.66 -16.61
N GLU A 297 3.98 -18.47 -16.72
CA GLU A 297 3.46 -17.44 -17.63
C GLU A 297 3.54 -17.82 -19.10
N GLU A 298 4.61 -18.49 -19.52
CA GLU A 298 4.78 -18.97 -20.89
C GLU A 298 3.75 -20.04 -21.25
N GLU A 299 3.52 -21.01 -20.37
CA GLU A 299 2.51 -22.05 -20.56
C GLU A 299 1.09 -21.46 -20.61
N ARG A 300 0.78 -20.50 -19.74
CA ARG A 300 -0.50 -19.76 -19.80
C ARG A 300 -0.67 -19.03 -21.14
N ARG A 301 0.42 -18.46 -21.70
CA ARG A 301 0.39 -17.73 -22.99
C ARG A 301 0.26 -18.66 -24.19
N ARG A 302 0.86 -19.86 -24.15
CA ARG A 302 0.74 -20.90 -25.19
C ARG A 302 -0.67 -21.48 -25.31
N GLY A 303 -1.60 -21.06 -24.44
CA GLY A 303 -3.01 -21.41 -24.52
C GLY A 303 -3.24 -22.86 -24.10
N GLY A 304 -2.90 -23.17 -22.84
CA GLY A 304 -3.04 -24.47 -22.19
C GLY A 304 -4.21 -25.32 -22.72
N ARG A 305 -3.92 -26.12 -23.74
CA ARG A 305 -4.72 -27.23 -24.23
C ARG A 305 -3.77 -28.31 -24.75
N VAL A 306 -3.29 -29.13 -23.82
CA VAL A 306 -3.01 -30.53 -24.12
C VAL A 306 -4.03 -31.31 -23.29
N GLY A 307 -5.02 -31.87 -23.98
CA GLY A 307 -6.30 -32.26 -23.39
C GLY A 307 -6.35 -33.64 -22.73
N ARG A 308 -7.43 -33.86 -21.97
CA ARG A 308 -8.45 -34.92 -22.12
C ARG A 308 -9.39 -34.84 -20.91
N GLY A 309 -10.69 -35.00 -21.16
CA GLY A 309 -11.72 -35.08 -20.13
C GLY A 309 -12.59 -33.83 -20.11
N GLY A 310 -13.65 -33.84 -20.92
CA GLY A 310 -14.75 -32.92 -20.71
C GLY A 310 -15.28 -33.09 -19.29
N TRP A 311 -15.72 -32.00 -18.69
CA TRP A 311 -16.54 -32.01 -17.50
C TRP A 311 -17.81 -32.82 -17.84
N THR A 312 -17.79 -34.14 -17.60
CA THR A 312 -19.00 -34.96 -17.69
C THR A 312 -19.91 -34.52 -16.56
N ARG A 313 -21.00 -33.89 -16.98
CA ARG A 313 -22.12 -33.38 -16.22
C ARG A 313 -22.89 -34.53 -15.55
N GLU A 314 -22.25 -35.32 -14.71
CA GLU A 314 -22.85 -36.43 -13.96
C GLU A 314 -22.38 -36.44 -12.51
N LYS A 315 -22.80 -35.43 -11.75
CA LYS A 315 -22.91 -35.53 -10.28
C LYS A 315 -24.00 -34.62 -9.69
N ILE A 316 -25.01 -34.28 -10.49
CA ILE A 316 -26.28 -33.67 -10.03
C ILE A 316 -27.43 -34.63 -10.38
N ARG A 317 -27.36 -35.85 -9.84
CA ARG A 317 -28.56 -36.63 -9.52
C ARG A 317 -28.30 -37.23 -8.15
N GLY A 318 -28.87 -36.60 -7.13
CA GLY A 318 -28.97 -37.22 -5.82
C GLY A 318 -29.69 -38.56 -5.94
N PRO A 319 -29.43 -39.51 -5.03
CA PRO A 319 -30.23 -40.71 -4.96
C PRO A 319 -31.66 -40.29 -4.57
N GLY A 320 -32.58 -40.38 -5.53
CA GLY A 320 -33.99 -40.41 -5.23
C GLY A 320 -34.35 -41.81 -4.76
N VAL A 321 -34.74 -41.90 -3.48
CA VAL A 321 -35.86 -42.71 -2.98
C VAL A 321 -36.49 -41.91 -1.84
#